data_AF-A0A1E4IMI2-F1
#
_entry.id   AF-A0A1E4IMI2-F1
#
_cell.length_a   1.000
_cell.length_b   1.000
_cell.length_c   1.000
_cell.angle_alpha   90.00
_cell.angle_beta   90.00
_cell.angle_gamma   90.00
#
_symmetry.space_group_name_H-M   'P 1'
#
loop_
_entity.id
_entity.type
_entity.pdbx_description
1 polymer ?
#
loop_
_entity_poly.entity_id
_entity_poly.type
_entity_poly.pdbx_seq_one_letter_code
_entity_poly.pdbx_strand_id
1 'polypeptide(L)' 'MIKMLDALFTFLSDVIAFYLGRFYLQVLTLGRYKIDIQSRHAPMVSLFGAIVTFAVILGFFAWFNVGE' A
#
# COMPACT_ATOMS: atom_id res chain seq x y z
N MET A 1 26.71 3.87 -2.61
CA MET A 1 25.85 3.32 -3.68
C MET A 1 24.66 2.54 -3.10
N ILE A 2 24.87 1.57 -2.19
CA ILE A 2 23.80 0.77 -1.57
C ILE A 2 22.73 1.63 -0.84
N LYS A 3 23.15 2.64 -0.05
CA LYS A 3 22.23 3.52 0.69
C LYS A 3 21.27 4.36 -0.18
N MET A 4 21.72 4.74 -1.38
CA MET A 4 20.93 5.58 -2.28
C MET A 4 19.88 4.75 -3.01
N LEU A 5 20.22 3.51 -3.34
CA LEU A 5 19.28 2.54 -3.90
C LEU A 5 18.22 2.15 -2.85
N ASP A 6 18.62 1.97 -1.59
CA ASP A 6 17.71 1.64 -0.50
C ASP A 6 16.71 2.76 -0.20
N ALA A 7 17.18 4.01 -0.21
CA ALA A 7 16.31 5.18 -0.11
C ALA A 7 15.34 5.29 -1.30
N LEU A 8 15.79 4.97 -2.52
CA LEU A 8 14.95 4.94 -3.71
C LEU A 8 13.86 3.87 -3.59
N PHE A 9 14.23 2.65 -3.15
CA PHE A 9 13.28 1.55 -2.93
C PHE A 9 12.26 1.89 -1.86
N THR A 10 12.71 2.49 -0.75
CA THR A 10 11.83 2.93 0.33
C THR A 10 10.83 3.99 -0.18
N PHE A 11 11.32 4.96 -0.95
CA PHE A 11 10.47 5.99 -1.56
C PHE A 11 9.48 5.41 -2.58
N LEU A 12 9.93 4.51 -3.47
CA LEU A 12 9.07 3.84 -4.44
C LEU A 12 8.00 3.00 -3.72
N SER A 13 8.39 2.24 -2.70
CA SER A 13 7.49 1.40 -1.93
C SER A 13 6.41 2.23 -1.24
N ASP A 14 6.76 3.38 -0.67
CA ASP A 14 5.82 4.27 -0.01
C ASP A 14 4.85 4.93 -1.01
N VAL A 15 5.36 5.34 -2.19
CA VAL A 15 4.52 5.86 -3.28
C VAL A 15 3.54 4.78 -3.77
N ILE A 16 4.02 3.56 -3.99
CA ILE A 16 3.18 2.43 -4.41
C ILE A 16 2.12 2.12 -3.34
N ALA A 17 2.51 2.08 -2.07
CA ALA A 17 1.60 1.86 -0.95
C ALA A 17 0.51 2.95 -0.87
N PHE A 18 0.87 4.21 -1.09
CA PHE A 18 -0.09 5.31 -1.16
C PHE A 18 -1.11 5.14 -2.30
N TYR A 19 -0.66 4.82 -3.52
CA TYR A 19 -1.57 4.61 -4.65
C TYR A 19 -2.45 3.38 -4.46
N LEU A 20 -1.93 2.30 -3.89
CA LEU A 20 -2.71 1.11 -3.53
C LEU A 20 -3.75 1.45 -2.46
N GLY A 21 -3.37 2.14 -1.40
CA GLY A 21 -4.28 2.57 -0.34
C GLY A 21 -5.39 3.48 -0.88
N ARG A 22 -5.05 4.43 -1.75
CA ARG A 22 -6.01 5.29 -2.44
C ARG A 22 -6.96 4.46 -3.31
N PHE A 23 -6.44 3.49 -4.05
CA PHE A 23 -7.25 2.60 -4.89
C PHE A 23 -8.21 1.76 -4.03
N TYR A 24 -7.73 1.14 -2.96
CA TYR A 24 -8.57 0.36 -2.03
C TYR A 24 -9.68 1.22 -1.41
N LEU A 25 -9.35 2.44 -0.96
CA LEU A 25 -10.34 3.36 -0.41
C LEU A 25 -11.31 3.86 -1.47
N GLN A 26 -10.87 4.07 -2.71
CA GLN A 26 -11.76 4.38 -3.82
C GLN A 26 -12.72 3.23 -4.11
N VAL A 27 -12.25 1.99 -4.14
CA VAL A 27 -13.08 0.81 -4.35
C VAL A 27 -14.11 0.67 -3.22
N LEU A 28 -13.68 0.78 -1.96
CA LEU A 28 -14.55 0.69 -0.78
C LEU A 28 -15.61 1.80 -0.71
N THR A 29 -15.30 2.99 -1.24
CA THR A 29 -16.20 4.15 -1.19
C THR A 29 -16.93 4.41 -2.51
N LEU A 30 -16.89 3.47 -3.47
CA LEU A 30 -17.50 3.61 -4.80
C LEU A 30 -17.06 4.90 -5.52
N GLY A 31 -15.78 5.25 -5.40
CA GLY A 31 -15.18 6.42 -6.04
C GLY A 31 -15.42 7.75 -5.32
N ARG A 32 -16.05 7.77 -4.15
CA ARG A 32 -16.28 9.00 -3.36
C ARG A 32 -15.01 9.52 -2.70
N TYR A 33 -14.04 8.64 -2.40
CA TYR A 33 -12.78 9.04 -1.79
C TYR A 33 -11.80 9.59 -2.84
N LYS A 34 -11.55 10.90 -2.80
CA LYS A 34 -10.56 11.59 -3.63
C LYS A 34 -9.54 12.28 -2.74
N ILE A 35 -8.57 11.52 -2.24
CA ILE A 35 -7.43 12.07 -1.51
C ILE A 35 -6.24 12.26 -2.43
N ASP A 36 -5.63 13.44 -2.31
CA ASP A 36 -4.41 13.82 -2.99
C ASP A 36 -3.18 13.49 -2.13
N ILE A 37 -2.04 13.26 -2.78
CA ILE A 37 -0.76 12.93 -2.13
C ILE A 37 -0.22 14.08 -1.28
N GLN A 38 -0.66 15.31 -1.54
CA GLN A 38 -0.35 16.50 -0.74
C GLN A 38 -1.30 16.71 0.44
N SER A 39 -2.33 15.89 0.58
CA SER A 39 -3.31 16.04 1.67
C SER A 39 -2.72 15.57 3.00
N ARG A 40 -3.16 16.17 4.11
CA ARG A 40 -2.71 15.81 5.48
C ARG A 40 -2.91 14.32 5.82
N HIS A 41 -3.86 13.67 5.14
CA HIS A 41 -4.20 12.26 5.33
C HIS A 41 -3.36 11.30 4.45
N ALA A 42 -2.50 11.81 3.56
CA ALA A 42 -1.66 10.99 2.70
C ALA A 42 -0.83 9.92 3.44
N PRO A 43 -0.15 10.21 4.57
CA PRO A 43 0.58 9.18 5.30
C PRO A 43 -0.35 8.09 5.89
N MET A 44 -1.57 8.43 6.30
CA MET A 44 -2.56 7.43 6.76
C MET A 44 -3.03 6.54 5.61
N VAL A 45 -3.25 7.11 4.43
CA VAL A 45 -3.66 6.34 3.23
C VAL A 45 -2.53 5.41 2.78
N SER A 46 -1.27 5.87 2.82
CA SER A 46 -0.11 5.00 2.55
C SER A 46 -0.01 3.85 3.53
N LEU A 47 -0.12 4.14 4.83
CA LEU A 47 -0.09 3.11 5.88
C LEU A 47 -1.20 2.08 5.69
N PHE A 48 -2.43 2.52 5.38
CA PHE A 48 -3.55 1.65 5.08
C PHE A 48 -3.26 0.76 3.86
N GLY A 49 -2.76 1.34 2.77
CA GLY A 49 -2.38 0.60 1.57
C GLY A 49 -1.30 -0.45 1.83
N ALA A 50 -0.30 -0.11 2.63
CA ALA A 50 0.75 -1.04 3.05
C ALA A 50 0.19 -2.20 3.88
N ILE A 51 -0.64 -1.93 4.89
CA ILE A 51 -1.25 -2.95 5.75
C ILE A 51 -2.13 -3.91 4.94
N VAL A 52 -3.01 -3.38 4.09
CA VAL A 52 -3.89 -4.21 3.26
C VAL A 52 -3.07 -5.08 2.32
N THR A 53 -2.06 -4.51 1.66
CA THR A 53 -1.19 -5.26 0.76
C THR A 53 -0.43 -6.36 1.50
N PHE A 54 0.09 -6.07 2.70
CA PHE A 54 0.76 -7.04 3.53
C PHE A 54 -0.19 -8.17 3.98
N ALA A 55 -1.41 -7.84 4.38
CA ALA A 55 -2.43 -8.82 4.74
C ALA A 55 -2.82 -9.73 3.56
N VAL A 56 -2.94 -9.17 2.35
CA VAL A 56 -3.21 -9.95 1.12
C VAL A 56 -2.05 -10.90 0.82
N ILE A 57 -0.81 -10.43 0.92
CA ILE A 57 0.38 -11.27 0.70
C ILE A 57 0.42 -12.41 1.72
N LEU A 58 0.25 -12.11 3.02
CA LEU A 58 0.22 -13.13 4.06
C LEU A 58 -0.93 -14.12 3.87
N GLY A 59 -2.12 -13.65 3.50
CA GLY A 59 -3.26 -14.51 3.21
C GLY A 59 -2.99 -15.44 2.02
N PHE A 60 -2.33 -14.94 0.98
CA PHE A 60 -1.89 -15.75 -0.16
C PHE A 60 -0.89 -16.81 0.28
N PHE A 61 0.18 -16.45 1.00
CA PHE A 61 1.15 -17.43 1.51
C PHE A 61 0.52 -18.47 2.44
N ALA A 62 -0.39 -18.05 3.33
CA ALA A 62 -1.13 -18.95 4.19
C ALA A 62 -1.99 -19.92 3.37
N TRP A 63 -2.65 -19.45 2.31
CA TRP A 63 -3.44 -20.29 1.42
C TRP A 63 -2.61 -21.36 0.71
N PHE A 64 -1.42 -21.02 0.21
CA PHE A 64 -0.52 -21.99 -0.42
C PHE A 64 0.09 -22.96 0.58
N ASN A 65 0.44 -22.52 1.79
CA ASN A 65 0.97 -23.41 2.84
C ASN A 65 -0.09 -24.33 3.47
N VAL A 66 -1.37 -23.96 3.43
CA VAL A 66 -2.48 -24.82 3.89
C VAL A 66 -2.93 -25.79 2.78
N GLY A 67 -2.46 -25.59 1.54
CA GLY A 67 -2.69 -26.48 0.42
C GLY A 67 -1.73 -27.67 0.30
N GLU A 68 -0.70 -27.76 1.17
CA GLU A 68 0.13 -28.95 1.40
C GLU A 68 -0.42 -29.79 2.56
#